data_AF-A0A959HMM3-F1
#
_entry.id   AF-A0A959HMM3-F1
#
_cell.length_a   1.000
_cell.length_b   1.000
_cell.length_c   1.000
_cell.angle_alpha   90.00
_cell.angle_beta   90.00
_cell.angle_gamma   90.00
#
_symmetry.space_group_name_H-M   'P 1'
#
loop_
_entity.id
_entity.type
_entity.pdbx_description
1 polymer ?
#
loop_
_entity_poly.entity_id
_entity_poly.type
_entity_poly.pdbx_seq_one_letter_code
_entity_poly.pdbx_strand_id
1 'polypeptide(L)'
;NLRISAIEFLDNILDMDLKKILIPIVETAMLETISEEAIRNLHLKLPTERQCFELLLNGKDMRVKLAVLHLIGQLGNRQYLDLLETCRQSPNEKVRAAAEKAAAALA
;
A
#
# COMPACT_ATOMS: atom_id res chain seq x y z
N ASN A 1 -13.80 -9.84 -12.55
CA ASN A 1 -14.73 -9.36 -11.50
C ASN A 1 -14.06 -8.83 -10.23
N LEU A 2 -12.82 -9.22 -9.88
CA LEU A 2 -12.06 -8.59 -8.78
C LEU A 2 -11.39 -7.24 -9.19
N ARG A 3 -10.94 -7.13 -10.45
CA ARG A 3 -10.32 -5.92 -11.00
C ARG A 3 -11.25 -4.71 -10.96
N ILE A 4 -12.51 -4.89 -11.33
CA ILE A 4 -13.52 -3.82 -11.35
C ILE A 4 -13.77 -3.34 -9.93
N SER A 5 -13.93 -4.26 -8.97
CA SER A 5 -14.11 -3.91 -7.56
C SER A 5 -12.90 -3.20 -6.94
N ALA A 6 -11.68 -3.54 -7.36
CA ALA A 6 -10.47 -2.83 -6.92
C ALA A 6 -10.38 -1.42 -7.52
N ILE A 7 -10.82 -1.24 -8.76
CA ILE A 7 -10.87 0.07 -9.43
C ILE A 7 -11.94 0.96 -8.81
N GLU A 8 -13.15 0.44 -8.55
CA GLU A 8 -14.22 1.18 -7.86
C GLU A 8 -13.84 1.52 -6.41
N PHE A 9 -13.10 0.64 -5.73
CA PHE A 9 -12.59 0.90 -4.39
C PHE A 9 -11.54 2.02 -4.39
N LEU A 10 -10.65 2.03 -5.38
CA LEU A 10 -9.69 3.12 -5.57
C LEU A 10 -10.43 4.43 -5.87
N ASP A 11 -11.38 4.44 -6.81
CA ASP A 11 -12.09 5.66 -7.21
C ASP A 11 -12.91 6.31 -6.08
N ASN A 12 -13.38 5.49 -5.13
CA ASN A 12 -14.07 5.91 -3.91
C ASN A 12 -13.15 6.52 -2.83
N ILE A 13 -11.83 6.31 -2.91
CA ILE A 13 -10.85 6.78 -1.90
C ILE A 13 -10.02 7.97 -2.41
N LEU A 14 -9.95 8.17 -3.73
CA LEU A 14 -9.15 9.26 -4.32
C LEU A 14 -9.79 10.62 -4.01
N ASP A 15 -9.20 11.35 -3.07
CA ASP A 15 -9.44 12.78 -2.89
C ASP A 15 -9.06 13.55 -4.18
N MET A 16 -9.60 14.74 -4.39
CA MET A 16 -9.52 15.48 -5.67
C MET A 16 -8.08 15.70 -6.16
N ASP A 17 -7.11 15.76 -5.24
CA ASP A 17 -5.68 15.88 -5.55
C ASP A 17 -5.03 14.56 -5.97
N LEU A 18 -5.54 13.44 -5.47
CA LEU A 18 -5.07 12.11 -5.85
C LEU A 18 -5.62 11.70 -7.22
N LYS A 19 -6.85 12.13 -7.58
CA LYS A 19 -7.40 11.98 -8.95
C LYS A 19 -6.54 12.71 -9.99
N LYS A 20 -6.04 13.91 -9.68
CA LYS A 20 -5.14 14.68 -10.57
C LYS A 20 -3.80 14.00 -10.84
N ILE A 21 -3.32 13.15 -9.93
CA ILE A 21 -2.07 12.40 -10.09
C ILE A 21 -2.34 11.07 -10.78
N LEU A 22 -3.44 10.38 -10.42
CA LEU A 22 -3.71 9.03 -10.88
C LEU A 22 -4.30 8.98 -12.30
N ILE A 23 -5.14 9.95 -12.68
CA ILE A 23 -5.76 10.01 -14.02
C ILE A 23 -4.69 10.11 -15.12
N PRO A 24 -3.70 11.03 -15.05
CA PRO A 24 -2.65 11.11 -16.07
C PRO A 24 -1.80 9.84 -16.15
N ILE A 25 -1.55 9.17 -15.01
CA ILE A 25 -0.78 7.92 -14.97
C ILE A 25 -1.55 6.79 -15.64
N VAL A 26 -2.86 6.69 -15.39
CA VAL A 26 -3.73 5.70 -16.01
C VAL A 26 -3.90 5.98 -17.50
N GLU A 27 -4.11 7.24 -17.90
CA GLU A 27 -4.15 7.64 -19.32
C GLU A 27 -2.83 7.32 -20.04
N THR A 28 -1.70 7.57 -19.39
CA THR A 28 -0.36 7.24 -19.91
C THR A 28 -0.17 5.73 -20.01
N ALA A 29 -0.59 4.96 -19.01
CA ALA A 29 -0.48 3.50 -19.00
C ALA A 29 -1.46 2.78 -19.95
N MET A 30 -2.59 3.41 -20.28
CA MET A 30 -3.58 2.92 -21.24
C MET A 30 -3.19 3.21 -22.70
N LEU A 31 -2.25 4.13 -22.94
CA LEU A 31 -1.60 4.27 -24.23
C LEU A 31 -0.59 3.14 -24.39
N GLU A 32 -1.01 2.08 -25.10
CA GLU A 32 -0.31 0.83 -25.38
C GLU A 32 1.03 1.03 -26.15
N THR A 33 2.01 1.78 -25.63
CA THR A 33 3.38 1.78 -26.16
C THR A 33 4.42 2.45 -25.25
N ILE A 34 4.31 2.34 -23.93
CA ILE A 34 5.45 2.74 -23.08
C ILE A 34 6.51 1.63 -23.15
N SER A 35 7.56 1.84 -23.93
CA SER A 35 8.73 0.98 -23.94
C SER A 35 9.38 0.99 -22.55
N GLU A 36 10.02 -0.12 -22.15
CA GLU A 36 10.77 -0.16 -20.88
C GLU A 36 11.80 0.99 -20.77
N GLU A 37 12.24 1.52 -21.90
CA GLU A 37 13.16 2.64 -22.02
C GLU A 37 12.54 3.97 -21.58
N ALA A 38 11.25 4.20 -21.86
CA ALA A 38 10.52 5.38 -21.37
C ALA A 38 10.27 5.32 -19.85
N ILE A 39 10.03 4.12 -19.29
CA ILE A 39 9.94 3.92 -17.83
C ILE A 39 11.30 4.21 -17.15
N ARG A 40 12.40 3.76 -17.76
CA ARG A 40 13.77 4.03 -17.27
C ARG A 40 14.11 5.53 -17.32
N ASN A 41 13.72 6.24 -18.38
CA ASN A 41 14.00 7.67 -18.56
C ASN A 41 13.19 8.59 -17.63
N LEU A 42 12.08 8.11 -17.10
CA LEU A 42 11.24 8.87 -16.17
C LEU A 42 11.90 9.11 -14.80
N HIS A 43 13.01 8.45 -14.44
CA HIS A 43 13.68 8.59 -13.13
C HIS A 43 12.73 8.53 -11.91
N LEU A 44 11.55 7.96 -12.09
CA LEU A 44 10.56 7.80 -11.03
C LEU A 44 11.02 6.60 -10.21
N LYS A 45 11.65 6.87 -9.06
CA LYS A 45 11.88 5.84 -8.04
C LYS A 45 10.53 5.41 -7.49
N LEU A 46 9.90 4.46 -8.17
CA LEU A 46 8.69 3.82 -7.66
C LEU A 46 9.04 3.13 -6.35
N PRO A 47 8.30 3.40 -5.26
CA PRO A 47 8.53 2.71 -4.01
C PRO A 47 8.29 1.21 -4.21
N THR A 48 9.18 0.40 -3.64
CA THR A 48 8.97 -1.03 -3.49
C THR A 48 7.71 -1.29 -2.65
N GLU A 49 7.13 -2.48 -2.77
CA GLU A 49 5.95 -2.85 -1.97
C GLU A 49 6.18 -2.65 -0.46
N ARG A 50 7.36 -3.01 0.03
CA ARG A 50 7.75 -2.74 1.42
C ARG A 50 7.69 -1.26 1.77
N GLN A 51 8.25 -0.40 0.91
CA GLN A 51 8.20 1.06 1.10
C GLN A 51 6.76 1.59 1.04
N CYS A 52 5.89 1.02 0.19
CA CYS A 52 4.47 1.34 0.19
C CYS A 52 3.81 0.99 1.52
N PHE A 53 4.06 -0.20 2.07
CA PHE A 53 3.52 -0.58 3.38
C PHE A 53 4.02 0.33 4.48
N GLU A 54 5.32 0.66 4.49
CA GLU A 54 5.89 1.60 5.45
C GLU A 54 5.24 2.99 5.36
N LEU A 55 5.08 3.54 4.15
CA LEU A 55 4.40 4.82 3.92
C LEU A 55 2.95 4.80 4.42
N LEU A 56 2.21 3.74 4.12
CA LEU A 56 0.81 3.60 4.53
C LEU A 56 0.66 3.42 6.05
N LEU A 57 1.56 2.66 6.70
CA LEU A 57 1.59 2.48 8.15
C LEU A 57 1.96 3.77 8.90
N ASN A 58 2.84 4.59 8.30
CA ASN A 58 3.22 5.89 8.84
C ASN A 58 2.20 7.00 8.53
N GLY A 59 1.24 6.76 7.63
CA GLY A 59 0.16 7.69 7.30
C GLY A 59 -0.76 8.06 8.46
N LYS A 60 -1.74 8.92 8.22
CA LYS A 60 -2.68 9.38 9.28
C LYS A 60 -3.93 8.51 9.41
N ASP A 61 -4.36 7.86 8.33
CA ASP A 61 -5.62 7.11 8.31
C ASP A 61 -5.50 5.77 9.04
N MET A 62 -6.25 5.64 10.15
CA MET A 62 -6.26 4.44 10.98
C MET A 62 -6.80 3.20 10.24
N ARG A 63 -7.81 3.35 9.39
CA ARG A 63 -8.39 2.23 8.63
C ARG A 63 -7.37 1.67 7.65
N VAL A 64 -6.60 2.55 7.01
CA VAL A 64 -5.51 2.15 6.11
C VAL A 64 -4.45 1.36 6.88
N LYS A 65 -4.01 1.84 8.05
CA LYS A 65 -3.02 1.11 8.87
C LYS A 65 -3.49 -0.30 9.21
N LEU A 66 -4.74 -0.42 9.69
CA LEU A 66 -5.31 -1.70 10.07
C LEU A 66 -5.45 -2.65 8.88
N ALA A 67 -5.84 -2.13 7.71
CA ALA A 67 -5.92 -2.91 6.47
C ALA A 67 -4.53 -3.41 6.03
N VAL A 68 -3.49 -2.57 6.11
CA VAL A 68 -2.11 -2.97 5.76
C VAL A 68 -1.60 -4.03 6.73
N LEU A 69 -1.81 -3.89 8.04
CA LEU A 69 -1.42 -4.92 9.02
C LEU A 69 -2.14 -6.24 8.77
N HIS A 70 -3.44 -6.18 8.44
CA HIS A 70 -4.19 -7.38 8.08
C HIS A 70 -3.64 -8.06 6.82
N LEU A 71 -3.34 -7.27 5.78
CA LEU A 71 -2.75 -7.76 4.53
C LEU A 71 -1.38 -8.40 4.77
N ILE A 72 -0.49 -7.77 5.55
CA ILE A 72 0.83 -8.32 5.89
C ILE A 72 0.69 -9.70 6.55
N GLY A 73 -0.26 -9.86 7.48
CA GLY A 73 -0.55 -11.15 8.11
C GLY A 73 -1.05 -12.21 7.11
N GLN A 74 -1.82 -11.82 6.10
CA GLN A 74 -2.29 -12.72 5.05
C GLN A 74 -1.21 -13.10 4.04
N LEU A 75 -0.25 -12.20 3.78
CA LEU A 75 0.87 -12.47 2.86
C LEU A 75 1.82 -13.54 3.41
N GLY A 76 1.88 -13.74 4.73
CA GLY A 76 2.71 -14.78 5.35
C GLY A 76 4.22 -14.63 5.11
N ASN A 77 4.67 -13.45 4.65
CA ASN A 77 6.06 -13.20 4.34
C ASN A 77 6.80 -12.53 5.50
N ARG A 78 7.81 -13.23 6.03
CA ARG A 78 8.61 -12.80 7.18
C ARG A 78 9.46 -11.55 6.93
N GLN A 79 9.58 -11.08 5.70
CA GLN A 79 10.31 -9.84 5.37
C GLN A 79 9.68 -8.56 5.95
N TYR A 80 8.44 -8.63 6.45
CA TYR A 80 7.73 -7.50 7.06
C TYR A 80 7.71 -7.54 8.60
N LEU A 81 8.41 -8.49 9.24
CA LEU A 81 8.40 -8.62 10.70
C LEU A 81 8.87 -7.34 11.41
N ASP A 82 9.85 -6.65 10.84
CA ASP A 82 10.35 -5.39 11.37
C ASP A 82 9.33 -4.24 11.33
N LEU A 83 8.51 -4.17 10.27
CA LEU A 83 7.38 -3.24 10.19
C LEU A 83 6.32 -3.56 11.26
N LEU A 84 6.07 -4.85 11.53
CA LEU A 84 5.13 -5.27 12.58
C LEU A 84 5.65 -4.93 13.98
N GLU A 85 6.93 -5.17 14.27
CA GLU A 85 7.54 -4.82 15.56
C GLU A 85 7.44 -3.31 15.85
N THR A 86 7.66 -2.48 14.82
CA THR A 86 7.46 -1.03 14.93
C THR A 86 6.01 -0.70 15.29
N CYS A 87 5.04 -1.37 14.66
CA CYS A 87 3.62 -1.16 14.93
C CYS A 87 3.15 -1.70 16.29
N ARG A 88 3.80 -2.73 16.84
CA ARG A 88 3.54 -3.25 18.21
C ARG A 88 3.88 -2.24 19.29
N GLN A 89 4.78 -1.31 19.01
CA GLN A 89 5.14 -0.21 19.91
C GLN A 89 4.27 1.04 19.72
N SER A 90 3.27 1.00 18.83
CA SER A 90 2.40 2.14 18.56
C SER A 90 1.66 2.60 19.81
N PRO A 91 1.46 3.91 20.05
CA PRO A 91 0.62 4.37 21.15
C PRO A 91 -0.85 3.96 20.96
N ASN A 92 -1.28 3.68 19.73
CA ASN A 92 -2.64 3.29 19.44
C ASN A 92 -2.88 1.79 19.69
N GLU A 93 -3.78 1.49 20.61
CA GLU A 93 -4.11 0.11 21.00
C GLU A 93 -4.59 -0.77 19.83
N LYS A 94 -5.40 -0.22 18.90
CA LYS A 94 -5.90 -0.97 17.75
C LYS A 94 -4.76 -1.38 16.80
N VAL A 95 -3.80 -0.48 16.62
CA VAL A 95 -2.60 -0.74 15.79
C VAL A 95 -1.76 -1.83 16.43
N ARG A 96 -1.52 -1.76 17.75
CA ARG A 96 -0.78 -2.80 18.46
C ARG A 96 -1.46 -4.17 18.35
N ALA A 97 -2.77 -4.25 18.62
CA ALA A 97 -3.52 -5.50 18.56
C ALA A 97 -3.52 -6.10 17.13
N ALA A 98 -3.65 -5.25 16.10
CA ALA A 98 -3.57 -5.70 14.71
C ALA A 98 -2.17 -6.19 14.34
N ALA A 99 -1.12 -5.51 14.82
CA ALA A 99 0.27 -5.90 14.58
C ALA A 99 0.62 -7.23 15.28
N GLU A 100 0.17 -7.44 16.51
CA GLU A 100 0.33 -8.72 17.22
C GLU A 100 -0.37 -9.86 16.49
N LYS A 101 -1.62 -9.64 16.04
CA LYS A 101 -2.36 -10.63 15.27
C LYS A 101 -1.65 -10.97 13.96
N ALA A 102 -1.13 -9.97 13.26
CA ALA A 102 -0.37 -10.18 12.02
C ALA A 102 0.93 -10.96 12.30
N ALA A 103 1.68 -10.59 13.34
CA ALA A 103 2.92 -11.26 13.72
C ALA A 103 2.70 -12.73 14.11
N ALA A 104 1.61 -13.02 14.83
CA ALA A 104 1.23 -14.39 15.16
C ALA A 104 0.91 -15.25 13.93
N ALA A 105 0.42 -14.66 12.85
CA ALA A 105 0.18 -15.38 11.59
C ALA A 105 1.47 -15.68 10.80
N LEU A 106 2.59 -15.05 11.17
CA LEU A 106 3.92 -15.19 10.54
C LEU A 106 4.89 -16.08 11.34
N ALA A 107 4.52 -16.45 12.56
CA ALA A 107 5.26 -17.34 13.44
C ALA A 107 5.23 -18.78 12.90
#